data_AF-A0AA96MC72-F1
#
_entry.id   AF-A0AA96MC72-F1
#
_cell.length_a   1.000
_cell.length_b   1.000
_cell.length_c   1.000
_cell.angle_alpha   90.00
_cell.angle_beta   90.00
_cell.angle_gamma   90.00
#
_symmetry.space_group_name_H-M   'P 1'
#
loop_
_entity.id
_entity.type
_entity.pdbx_description
1 polymer ?
#
loop_
_entity_poly.entity_id
_entity_poly.type
_entity_poly.pdbx_seq_one_letter_code
_entity_poly.pdbx_strand_id
1 'polypeptide(L)'
;MIRMKSKASVIKFGGISLILAGILFFVQYLFMLPLPSPPLTDTGLMFWLQEWRFNISMADEVLIFAALLLIPSAVALYRVLVKVSPIQTMLGCGLLAVNIPVYLFLVIILGRWVYPVYEIELSPDLYRLVISLYYGGMHCTALILGAATILLSLVTRKSGLGRFTAYLGLTAGIFDFIGSFPWLIGTAVMFTSQLLSAAWFVLLGVQLLGKTQLDD
;
A
#
# COMPACT_ATOMS: atom_id res chain seq x y z
N MET A 1 1.40 -35.90 -7.08
CA MET A 1 2.25 -34.88 -7.75
C MET A 1 1.52 -33.58 -8.10
N ILE A 2 0.29 -33.60 -8.64
CA ILE A 2 -0.47 -32.41 -9.08
C ILE A 2 -0.76 -31.39 -7.94
N ARG A 3 -1.05 -31.86 -6.72
CA ARG A 3 -1.40 -31.01 -5.55
C ARG A 3 -0.23 -30.20 -4.97
N MET A 4 1.03 -30.62 -5.19
CA MET A 4 2.21 -29.89 -4.69
C MET A 4 2.61 -28.75 -5.63
N LYS A 5 2.59 -28.98 -6.95
CA LYS A 5 2.87 -27.95 -7.96
C LYS A 5 1.94 -26.74 -7.85
N SER A 6 0.66 -26.97 -7.58
CA SER A 6 -0.33 -25.91 -7.35
C SER A 6 0.01 -25.02 -6.14
N LYS A 7 0.61 -25.58 -5.08
CA LYS A 7 0.97 -24.81 -3.88
C LYS A 7 2.19 -23.92 -4.13
N ALA A 8 3.22 -24.45 -4.78
CA ALA A 8 4.42 -23.69 -5.14
C ALA A 8 4.09 -22.55 -6.13
N SER A 9 3.25 -22.81 -7.13
CA SER A 9 2.81 -21.80 -8.11
C SER A 9 2.10 -20.60 -7.47
N VAL A 10 1.21 -20.83 -6.50
CA VAL A 10 0.51 -19.74 -5.79
C VAL A 10 1.47 -18.90 -4.94
N ILE A 11 2.45 -19.53 -4.27
CA ILE A 11 3.43 -18.79 -3.47
C ILE A 11 4.34 -17.97 -4.39
N LYS A 12 4.79 -18.53 -5.53
CA LYS A 12 5.58 -17.81 -6.54
C LYS A 12 4.82 -16.58 -7.05
N PHE A 13 3.58 -16.77 -7.48
CA PHE A 13 2.75 -15.68 -8.00
C PHE A 13 2.48 -14.59 -6.95
N GLY A 14 2.15 -14.96 -5.71
CA GLY A 14 1.95 -13.98 -4.64
C GLY A 14 3.23 -13.26 -4.23
N GLY A 15 4.39 -13.91 -4.32
CA GLY A 15 5.70 -13.29 -4.13
C GLY A 15 6.01 -12.24 -5.19
N ILE A 16 5.83 -12.56 -6.48
CA ILE A 16 5.96 -11.60 -7.59
C ILE A 16 4.98 -10.43 -7.41
N SER A 17 3.73 -10.75 -7.07
CA SER A 17 2.70 -9.73 -6.86
C SER A 17 3.08 -8.79 -5.73
N LEU A 18 3.73 -9.29 -4.67
CA LEU A 18 4.13 -8.46 -3.53
C LEU A 18 5.28 -7.51 -3.90
N ILE A 19 6.24 -8.00 -4.70
CA ILE A 19 7.32 -7.17 -5.25
C ILE A 19 6.73 -6.03 -6.08
N LEU A 20 5.84 -6.38 -7.02
CA LEU A 20 5.21 -5.41 -7.90
C LEU A 20 4.34 -4.42 -7.11
N ALA A 21 3.57 -4.89 -6.12
CA ALA A 21 2.79 -4.01 -5.25
C ALA A 21 3.68 -3.00 -4.53
N GLY A 22 4.80 -3.44 -3.96
CA GLY A 22 5.75 -2.56 -3.26
C GLY A 22 6.32 -1.47 -4.17
N ILE A 23 6.71 -1.84 -5.39
CA ILE A 23 7.18 -0.89 -6.41
C ILE A 23 6.09 0.09 -6.80
N LEU A 24 4.87 -0.40 -7.06
CA LEU A 24 3.77 0.45 -7.52
C LEU A 24 3.28 1.40 -6.43
N PHE A 25 3.19 0.98 -5.16
CA PHE A 25 2.90 1.91 -4.06
C PHE A 25 3.94 3.03 -3.97
N PHE A 26 5.23 2.71 -4.16
CA PHE A 26 6.27 3.73 -4.17
C PHE A 26 6.16 4.66 -5.38
N VAL A 27 5.92 4.13 -6.57
CA VAL A 27 5.70 4.94 -7.79
C VAL A 27 4.49 5.85 -7.64
N GLN A 28 3.39 5.35 -7.08
CA GLN A 28 2.20 6.13 -6.76
C GLN A 28 2.55 7.31 -5.85
N TYR A 29 3.33 7.06 -4.80
CA TYR A 29 3.80 8.12 -3.91
C TYR A 29 4.67 9.14 -4.64
N LEU A 30 5.56 8.73 -5.56
CA LEU A 30 6.39 9.66 -6.33
C LEU A 30 5.56 10.59 -7.23
N PHE A 31 4.41 10.14 -7.74
CA PHE A 31 3.49 11.02 -8.46
C PHE A 31 2.83 12.06 -7.54
N MET A 32 2.56 11.70 -6.28
CA MET A 32 1.95 12.58 -5.28
C MET A 32 2.96 13.50 -4.57
N LEU A 33 4.24 13.10 -4.50
CA LEU A 33 5.31 13.82 -3.81
C LEU A 33 5.47 15.31 -4.21
N PRO A 34 5.42 15.70 -5.51
CA PRO A 34 5.63 17.09 -5.90
C PRO A 34 4.39 17.98 -5.67
N LEU A 35 3.23 17.41 -5.34
CA LEU A 35 2.00 18.18 -5.17
C LEU A 35 2.14 19.13 -3.97
N PRO A 36 2.00 20.44 -4.16
CA PRO A 36 1.91 21.38 -3.05
C PRO A 36 0.55 21.21 -2.36
N SER A 37 0.46 21.72 -1.12
CA SER A 37 -0.80 21.72 -0.38
C SER A 37 -1.93 22.39 -1.18
N PRO A 38 -3.16 21.85 -1.13
CA PRO A 38 -4.29 22.39 -1.87
C PRO A 38 -4.59 23.83 -1.41
N PRO A 39 -4.71 24.81 -2.34
CA PRO A 39 -5.03 26.18 -2.00
C PRO A 39 -6.41 26.35 -1.36
N LEU A 40 -6.56 27.36 -0.49
CA LEU A 40 -7.83 27.64 0.19
C LEU A 40 -8.84 28.42 -0.67
N THR A 41 -8.37 29.21 -1.65
CA THR A 41 -9.26 30.00 -2.53
C THR A 41 -9.85 29.13 -3.63
N ASP A 42 -11.10 29.39 -4.04
CA ASP A 42 -11.78 28.60 -5.08
C ASP A 42 -10.99 28.59 -6.39
N THR A 43 -10.61 29.77 -6.89
CA THR A 43 -9.82 29.91 -8.13
C THR A 43 -8.47 29.21 -8.02
N GLY A 44 -7.81 29.31 -6.86
CA GLY A 44 -6.52 28.67 -6.63
C GLY A 44 -6.65 27.14 -6.62
N LEU A 45 -7.70 26.61 -6.00
CA LEU A 45 -7.99 25.18 -5.96
C LEU A 45 -8.24 24.62 -7.37
N MET A 46 -9.06 25.32 -8.17
CA MET A 46 -9.34 24.89 -9.54
C MET A 46 -8.10 24.94 -10.42
N PHE A 47 -7.26 25.97 -10.29
CA PHE A 47 -5.98 26.05 -10.99
C PHE A 47 -5.04 24.91 -10.57
N TRP A 48 -4.94 24.63 -9.26
CA TRP A 48 -4.14 23.53 -8.73
C TRP A 48 -4.57 22.17 -9.27
N LEU A 49 -5.88 21.90 -9.34
CA LEU A 49 -6.42 20.65 -9.90
C LEU A 49 -6.08 20.48 -11.38
N GLN A 50 -6.08 21.57 -12.15
CA GLN A 50 -5.71 21.54 -13.56
C GLN A 50 -4.21 21.34 -13.76
N GLU A 51 -3.38 22.08 -13.02
CA GLU A 51 -1.92 22.01 -13.09
C GLU A 51 -1.41 20.59 -12.76
N TRP A 52 -1.94 19.99 -11.69
CA TRP A 52 -1.49 18.68 -11.19
C TRP A 52 -2.29 17.49 -11.72
N ARG A 53 -3.19 17.74 -12.69
CA ARG A 53 -4.11 16.72 -13.24
C ARG A 53 -3.39 15.44 -13.66
N PHE A 54 -2.27 15.58 -14.37
CA PHE A 54 -1.49 14.43 -14.86
C PHE A 54 -0.98 13.58 -13.69
N ASN A 55 -0.29 14.21 -12.74
CA ASN A 55 0.23 13.53 -11.56
C ASN A 55 -0.86 12.80 -10.77
N ILE A 56 -1.98 13.47 -10.53
CA ILE A 56 -3.11 12.88 -9.79
C ILE A 56 -3.69 11.69 -10.56
N SER A 57 -3.88 11.81 -11.88
CA SER A 57 -4.39 10.70 -12.70
C SER A 57 -3.46 9.50 -12.71
N MET A 58 -2.15 9.71 -12.86
CA MET A 58 -1.18 8.60 -12.83
C MET A 58 -1.09 7.96 -11.44
N ALA A 59 -1.18 8.75 -10.37
CA ALA A 59 -1.24 8.22 -9.02
C ALA A 59 -2.48 7.33 -8.82
N ASP A 60 -3.64 7.75 -9.34
CA ASP A 60 -4.89 6.98 -9.29
C ASP A 60 -4.78 5.63 -10.01
N GLU A 61 -4.31 5.64 -11.27
CA GLU A 61 -4.14 4.42 -12.07
C GLU A 61 -3.12 3.45 -11.45
N VAL A 62 -2.02 3.96 -10.89
CA VAL A 62 -1.02 3.09 -10.26
C VAL A 62 -1.56 2.48 -8.96
N LEU A 63 -2.35 3.24 -8.19
CA LEU A 63 -2.90 2.80 -6.91
C LEU A 63 -3.84 1.60 -7.07
N ILE A 64 -4.70 1.59 -8.10
CA ILE A 64 -5.61 0.46 -8.32
C ILE A 64 -4.85 -0.85 -8.58
N PHE A 65 -3.81 -0.83 -9.42
CA PHE A 65 -3.01 -2.03 -9.67
C PHE A 65 -2.22 -2.47 -8.44
N ALA A 66 -1.64 -1.52 -7.69
CA ALA A 66 -0.94 -1.82 -6.43
C ALA A 66 -1.88 -2.52 -5.42
N ALA A 67 -3.10 -1.99 -5.25
CA ALA A 67 -4.10 -2.56 -4.35
C ALA A 67 -4.56 -3.96 -4.76
N LEU A 68 -4.80 -4.20 -6.05
CA LEU A 68 -5.22 -5.52 -6.54
C LEU A 68 -4.13 -6.59 -6.37
N LEU A 69 -2.85 -6.21 -6.53
CA LEU A 69 -1.73 -7.13 -6.34
C LEU A 69 -1.56 -7.59 -4.88
N LEU A 70 -2.11 -6.85 -3.90
CA LEU A 70 -2.14 -7.31 -2.51
C LEU A 70 -2.97 -8.58 -2.31
N ILE A 71 -3.95 -8.86 -3.17
CA ILE A 71 -4.82 -10.05 -3.06
C ILE A 71 -3.99 -11.35 -3.12
N PRO A 72 -3.29 -11.66 -4.23
CA PRO A 72 -2.45 -12.86 -4.31
C PRO A 72 -1.30 -12.84 -3.29
N SER A 73 -0.78 -11.67 -2.94
CA SER A 73 0.27 -11.53 -1.91
C SER A 73 -0.22 -11.94 -0.53
N ALA A 74 -1.38 -11.46 -0.08
CA ALA A 74 -1.97 -11.82 1.20
C ALA A 74 -2.25 -13.33 1.28
N VAL A 75 -2.75 -13.93 0.19
CA VAL A 75 -2.97 -15.38 0.10
C VAL A 75 -1.66 -16.16 0.21
N ALA A 76 -0.60 -15.75 -0.48
CA ALA A 76 0.70 -16.41 -0.39
C ALA A 76 1.32 -16.28 1.00
N LEU A 77 1.32 -15.08 1.58
CA LEU A 77 1.81 -14.83 2.94
C LEU A 77 1.08 -15.69 3.96
N TYR A 78 -0.25 -15.74 3.89
CA TYR A 78 -1.07 -16.57 4.76
C TYR A 78 -0.63 -18.04 4.70
N ARG A 79 -0.52 -18.61 3.50
CA ARG A 79 -0.12 -20.02 3.31
C ARG A 79 1.24 -20.35 3.90
N VAL A 80 2.19 -19.40 3.84
CA VAL A 80 3.55 -19.61 4.36
C VAL A 80 3.60 -19.43 5.88
N LEU A 81 2.97 -18.38 6.40
CA LEU A 81 3.14 -17.94 7.79
C LEU A 81 2.15 -18.58 8.76
N VAL A 82 0.99 -19.08 8.28
CA VAL A 82 -0.03 -19.69 9.17
C VAL A 82 0.52 -20.89 9.95
N LYS A 83 1.51 -21.60 9.38
CA LYS A 83 2.18 -22.73 10.02
C LYS A 83 3.09 -22.33 11.19
N VAL A 84 3.48 -21.04 11.27
CA VAL A 84 4.37 -20.50 12.31
C VAL A 84 3.54 -19.95 13.46
N SER A 85 2.55 -19.10 13.16
CA SER A 85 1.61 -18.58 14.16
C SER A 85 0.26 -18.31 13.50
N PRO A 86 -0.74 -19.19 13.68
CA PRO A 86 -2.01 -19.09 12.96
C PRO A 86 -2.75 -17.78 13.25
N ILE A 87 -2.92 -17.42 14.53
CA ILE A 87 -3.69 -16.25 14.94
C ILE A 87 -3.02 -14.96 14.47
N GLN A 88 -1.72 -14.79 14.73
CA GLN A 88 -0.99 -13.58 14.32
C GLN A 88 -0.96 -13.43 12.79
N THR A 89 -0.84 -14.55 12.06
CA THR A 89 -0.90 -14.55 10.60
C THR A 89 -2.29 -14.18 10.09
N MET A 90 -3.34 -14.74 10.68
CA MET A 90 -4.73 -14.39 10.34
C MET A 90 -5.00 -12.91 10.55
N LEU A 91 -4.58 -12.35 11.68
CA LEU A 91 -4.74 -10.92 11.96
C LEU A 91 -3.92 -10.05 11.00
N GLY A 92 -2.64 -10.35 10.80
CA GLY A 92 -1.77 -9.57 9.91
C GLY A 92 -2.23 -9.62 8.45
N CYS A 93 -2.54 -10.81 7.91
CA CYS A 93 -3.07 -10.94 6.55
C CYS A 93 -4.49 -10.38 6.43
N GLY A 94 -5.30 -10.49 7.49
CA GLY A 94 -6.65 -9.92 7.54
C GLY A 94 -6.63 -8.40 7.45
N LEU A 95 -5.76 -7.73 8.21
CA LEU A 95 -5.56 -6.28 8.11
C LEU A 95 -5.04 -5.87 6.74
N LEU A 96 -4.09 -6.62 6.16
CA LEU A 96 -3.62 -6.39 4.79
C LEU A 96 -4.77 -6.53 3.77
N ALA A 97 -5.64 -7.53 3.95
CA ALA A 97 -6.80 -7.74 3.09
C ALA A 97 -7.87 -6.65 3.26
N VAL A 98 -8.07 -6.12 4.48
CA VAL A 98 -8.96 -4.99 4.76
C VAL A 98 -8.48 -3.70 4.08
N ASN A 99 -7.16 -3.49 3.95
CA ASN A 99 -6.64 -2.34 3.22
C ASN A 99 -7.00 -2.33 1.74
N ILE A 100 -7.24 -3.49 1.12
CA ILE A 100 -7.57 -3.59 -0.31
C ILE A 100 -8.84 -2.81 -0.66
N PRO A 101 -10.03 -3.09 -0.07
CA PRO A 101 -11.22 -2.30 -0.34
C PRO A 101 -11.08 -0.84 0.07
N VAL A 102 -10.29 -0.52 1.10
CA VAL A 102 -10.04 0.88 1.48
C VAL A 102 -9.26 1.62 0.39
N TYR A 103 -8.19 1.02 -0.15
CA TYR A 103 -7.47 1.60 -1.28
C TYR A 103 -8.35 1.72 -2.53
N LEU A 104 -9.18 0.72 -2.84
CA LEU A 104 -10.11 0.80 -3.97
C LEU A 104 -11.13 1.93 -3.78
N PHE A 105 -11.57 2.19 -2.55
CA PHE A 105 -12.42 3.33 -2.26
C PHE A 105 -11.68 4.67 -2.41
N LEU A 106 -10.41 4.72 -1.99
CA LEU A 106 -9.55 5.89 -2.17
C LEU A 106 -9.27 6.19 -3.65
N VAL A 107 -9.15 5.17 -4.50
CA VAL A 107 -9.07 5.33 -5.96
C VAL A 107 -10.35 6.01 -6.49
N ILE A 108 -11.54 5.59 -6.04
CA ILE A 108 -12.78 6.25 -6.45
C ILE A 108 -12.77 7.74 -6.06
N ILE A 109 -12.30 8.06 -4.85
CA ILE A 109 -12.20 9.43 -4.34
C ILE A 109 -11.17 10.25 -5.14
N LEU A 110 -9.97 9.71 -5.35
CA LEU A 110 -8.88 10.39 -6.06
C LEU A 110 -9.20 10.58 -7.53
N GLY A 111 -9.78 9.57 -8.18
CA GLY A 111 -10.31 9.65 -9.53
C GLY A 111 -11.33 10.77 -9.70
N ARG A 112 -12.14 11.10 -8.67
CA ARG A 112 -13.07 12.24 -8.74
C ARG A 112 -12.41 13.61 -8.74
N TRP A 113 -11.12 13.72 -8.43
CA TRP A 113 -10.37 14.97 -8.56
C TRP A 113 -10.11 15.31 -10.03
N VAL A 114 -9.94 14.28 -10.87
CA VAL A 114 -9.48 14.44 -12.25
C VAL A 114 -10.54 14.00 -13.27
N TYR A 115 -11.29 12.94 -13.03
CA TYR A 115 -12.21 12.38 -14.01
C TYR A 115 -13.61 12.99 -13.86
N PRO A 116 -14.10 13.71 -14.88
CA PRO A 116 -15.48 14.17 -14.92
C PRO A 116 -16.39 13.00 -15.30
N VAL A 117 -16.61 12.06 -14.37
CA VAL A 117 -17.50 10.90 -14.61
C VAL A 117 -18.90 11.44 -14.90
N TYR A 118 -19.43 11.09 -16.07
CA TYR A 118 -20.68 11.61 -16.63
C TYR A 118 -20.72 13.14 -16.82
N GLU A 119 -19.58 13.79 -17.04
CA GLU A 119 -19.48 15.25 -17.21
C GLU A 119 -19.99 16.04 -15.99
N ILE A 120 -20.12 15.38 -14.83
CA ILE A 120 -20.53 16.01 -13.59
C ILE A 120 -19.32 16.71 -12.98
N GLU A 121 -19.30 18.04 -13.06
CA GLU A 121 -18.33 18.88 -12.37
C GLU A 121 -18.70 19.04 -10.89
N LEU A 122 -17.68 19.02 -10.02
CA LEU A 122 -17.88 19.26 -8.59
C LEU A 122 -17.71 20.75 -8.29
N SER A 123 -18.50 21.26 -7.34
CA SER A 123 -18.24 22.60 -6.80
C SER A 123 -16.94 22.63 -5.98
N PRO A 124 -16.30 23.80 -5.79
CA PRO A 124 -15.09 23.92 -4.98
C PRO A 124 -15.23 23.32 -3.57
N ASP A 125 -16.39 23.49 -2.92
CA ASP A 125 -16.64 22.94 -1.58
C ASP A 125 -16.69 21.40 -1.59
N LEU A 126 -17.27 20.80 -2.63
CA LEU A 126 -17.24 19.35 -2.80
C LEU A 126 -15.82 18.85 -3.07
N TYR A 127 -15.01 19.56 -3.86
CA TYR A 127 -13.60 19.21 -4.02
C TYR A 127 -12.84 19.24 -2.70
N ARG A 128 -13.02 20.27 -1.85
CA ARG A 128 -12.40 20.32 -0.51
C ARG A 128 -12.81 19.13 0.35
N LEU A 129 -14.09 18.77 0.35
CA LEU A 129 -14.59 17.61 1.08
C LEU A 129 -13.93 16.31 0.59
N VAL A 130 -13.94 16.07 -0.72
CA VAL A 130 -13.36 14.86 -1.33
C VAL A 130 -11.84 14.79 -1.11
N ILE A 131 -11.14 15.93 -1.16
CA ILE A 131 -9.72 16.02 -0.84
C ILE A 131 -9.45 15.67 0.64
N SER A 132 -10.22 16.25 1.55
CA SER A 132 -10.12 15.96 2.98
C SER A 132 -10.37 14.48 3.29
N LEU A 133 -11.41 13.89 2.68
CA LEU A 133 -11.74 12.47 2.81
C LEU A 133 -10.62 11.57 2.31
N TYR A 134 -9.98 11.91 1.18
CA TYR A 134 -8.83 11.16 0.67
C TYR A 134 -7.67 11.15 1.68
N TYR A 135 -7.24 12.33 2.17
CA TYR A 135 -6.13 12.39 3.12
C TYR A 135 -6.48 11.72 4.46
N GLY A 136 -7.71 11.85 4.94
CA GLY A 136 -8.20 11.12 6.11
C GLY A 136 -8.23 9.61 5.91
N GLY A 137 -8.61 9.14 4.72
CA GLY A 137 -8.54 7.72 4.38
C GLY A 137 -7.12 7.21 4.21
N MET A 138 -6.20 7.99 3.61
CA MET A 138 -4.77 7.68 3.55
C MET A 138 -4.17 7.52 4.95
N HIS A 139 -4.51 8.41 5.88
CA HIS A 139 -4.15 8.26 7.31
C HIS A 139 -4.61 6.92 7.87
N CYS A 140 -5.88 6.55 7.65
CA CYS A 140 -6.42 5.27 8.10
C CYS A 140 -5.69 4.07 7.46
N THR A 141 -5.42 4.10 6.15
CA THR A 141 -4.68 3.03 5.46
C THR A 141 -3.27 2.86 6.02
N ALA A 142 -2.57 3.95 6.34
CA ALA A 142 -1.24 3.90 6.93
C ALA A 142 -1.25 3.23 8.30
N LEU A 143 -2.26 3.51 9.15
CA LEU A 143 -2.40 2.85 10.45
C LEU A 143 -2.69 1.35 10.31
N ILE A 144 -3.63 0.97 9.45
CA ILE A 144 -3.99 -0.43 9.20
C ILE A 144 -2.79 -1.18 8.61
N LEU A 145 -2.09 -0.56 7.64
CA LEU A 145 -0.91 -1.14 7.01
C LEU A 145 0.22 -1.30 8.01
N GLY A 146 0.51 -0.27 8.81
CA GLY A 146 1.53 -0.32 9.86
C GLY A 146 1.26 -1.44 10.86
N ALA A 147 0.02 -1.60 11.30
CA ALA A 147 -0.40 -2.70 12.17
C ALA A 147 -0.21 -4.08 11.50
N ALA A 148 -0.64 -4.22 10.24
CA ALA A 148 -0.46 -5.44 9.46
C ALA A 148 1.03 -5.80 9.32
N THR A 149 1.85 -4.82 8.95
CA THR A 149 3.30 -4.93 8.73
C THR A 149 4.02 -5.33 10.01
N ILE A 150 3.68 -4.74 11.17
CA ILE A 150 4.23 -5.15 12.47
C ILE A 150 3.87 -6.60 12.79
N LEU A 151 2.58 -6.98 12.70
CA LEU A 151 2.14 -8.34 13.01
C LEU A 151 2.81 -9.37 12.10
N LEU A 152 2.81 -9.13 10.79
CA LEU A 152 3.45 -10.00 9.82
C LEU A 152 4.96 -10.09 10.05
N SER A 153 5.61 -9.00 10.45
CA SER A 153 7.03 -8.98 10.78
C SER A 153 7.36 -9.79 12.04
N LEU A 154 6.51 -9.74 13.07
CA LEU A 154 6.67 -10.57 14.27
C LEU A 154 6.58 -12.07 13.96
N VAL A 155 5.68 -12.47 13.05
CA VAL A 155 5.59 -13.86 12.59
C VAL A 155 6.77 -14.20 11.67
N THR A 156 7.14 -13.29 10.76
CA THR A 156 8.28 -13.45 9.83
C THR A 156 9.57 -13.69 10.60
N ARG A 157 9.79 -12.99 11.72
CA ARG A 157 10.96 -13.17 12.61
C ARG A 157 11.11 -14.60 13.13
N LYS A 158 9.99 -15.28 13.38
CA LYS A 158 9.94 -16.67 13.84
C LYS A 158 9.93 -17.67 12.69
N SER A 159 9.82 -17.19 11.45
CA SER A 159 9.77 -18.00 10.24
C SER A 159 11.15 -18.13 9.58
N GLY A 160 11.24 -18.98 8.55
CA GLY A 160 12.42 -19.09 7.69
C GLY A 160 12.60 -17.97 6.65
N LEU A 161 11.77 -16.91 6.64
CA LEU A 161 11.83 -15.81 5.65
C LEU A 161 12.87 -14.71 5.98
N GLY A 162 13.78 -14.99 6.92
CA GLY A 162 14.91 -14.13 7.25
C GLY A 162 14.61 -13.09 8.36
N ARG A 163 15.54 -12.97 9.31
CA ARG A 163 15.45 -12.01 10.43
C ARG A 163 15.56 -10.57 9.97
N PHE A 164 16.40 -10.30 8.96
CA PHE A 164 16.56 -8.95 8.40
C PHE A 164 15.25 -8.41 7.85
N THR A 165 14.55 -9.20 7.02
CA THR A 165 13.22 -8.87 6.48
C THR A 165 12.21 -8.52 7.58
N ALA A 166 12.24 -9.26 8.69
CA ALA A 166 11.38 -8.99 9.83
C ALA A 166 11.73 -7.69 10.56
N TYR A 167 13.01 -7.38 10.76
CA TYR A 167 13.40 -6.12 11.40
C TYR A 167 13.10 -4.92 10.51
N LEU A 168 13.36 -5.00 9.20
CA LEU A 168 12.98 -3.95 8.26
C LEU A 168 11.47 -3.70 8.31
N GLY A 169 10.65 -4.75 8.34
CA GLY A 169 9.21 -4.60 8.43
C GLY A 169 8.74 -4.03 9.77
N LEU A 170 9.35 -4.39 10.89
CA LEU A 170 9.05 -3.73 12.17
C LEU A 170 9.36 -2.22 12.10
N THR A 171 10.50 -1.85 11.51
CA THR A 171 10.86 -0.44 11.31
C THR A 171 9.88 0.25 10.37
N ALA A 172 9.56 -0.35 9.22
CA ALA A 172 8.61 0.18 8.25
C ALA A 172 7.24 0.41 8.89
N GLY A 173 6.72 -0.55 9.65
CA GLY A 173 5.42 -0.41 10.31
C GLY A 173 5.39 0.69 11.36
N ILE A 174 6.46 0.88 12.15
CA ILE A 174 6.58 2.03 13.07
C ILE A 174 6.59 3.34 12.28
N PHE A 175 7.34 3.39 11.17
CA PHE A 175 7.36 4.55 10.29
C PHE A 175 6.03 4.82 9.62
N ASP A 176 5.21 3.82 9.32
CA ASP A 176 3.84 4.00 8.81
C ASP A 176 2.93 4.65 9.87
N PHE A 177 3.08 4.29 11.16
CA PHE A 177 2.36 4.96 12.25
C PHE A 177 2.78 6.43 12.40
N ILE A 178 4.08 6.71 12.40
CA ILE A 178 4.60 8.09 12.45
C ILE A 178 4.17 8.84 11.18
N GLY A 179 4.31 8.17 10.03
CA GLY A 179 3.93 8.53 8.67
C GLY A 179 2.44 8.87 8.52
N SER A 180 1.58 8.32 9.37
CA SER A 180 0.14 8.55 9.27
C SER A 180 -0.28 10.00 9.53
N PHE A 181 0.62 10.87 10.04
CA PHE A 181 0.34 12.27 10.33
C PHE A 181 1.12 13.25 9.41
N PRO A 182 0.95 13.19 8.08
CA PRO A 182 1.75 13.98 7.13
C PRO A 182 1.70 15.50 7.34
N TRP A 183 0.68 16.02 8.03
CA TRP A 183 0.58 17.44 8.39
C TRP A 183 1.40 17.83 9.63
N LEU A 184 1.87 16.86 10.43
CA LEU A 184 2.74 17.07 11.59
C LEU A 184 4.21 16.76 11.28
N ILE A 185 4.46 15.90 10.28
CA ILE A 185 5.79 15.43 9.92
C ILE A 185 6.15 15.86 8.49
N GLY A 186 7.34 16.43 8.31
CA GLY A 186 7.78 16.93 7.00
C GLY A 186 7.87 15.83 5.94
N THR A 187 7.92 16.26 4.66
CA THR A 187 7.97 15.38 3.47
C THR A 187 9.10 14.34 3.51
N ALA A 188 10.23 14.64 4.15
CA ALA A 188 11.34 13.70 4.29
C ALA A 188 10.99 12.44 5.12
N VAL A 189 10.20 12.59 6.19
CA VAL A 189 9.78 11.45 7.03
C VAL A 189 8.76 10.60 6.27
N MET A 190 7.84 11.24 5.57
CA MET A 190 6.89 10.57 4.67
C MET A 190 7.62 9.76 3.60
N PHE A 191 8.60 10.36 2.93
CA PHE A 191 9.39 9.68 1.91
C PHE A 191 10.09 8.45 2.47
N THR A 192 10.68 8.59 3.67
CA THR A 192 11.35 7.49 4.36
C THR A 192 10.39 6.35 4.70
N SER A 193 9.18 6.66 5.22
CA SER A 193 8.14 5.66 5.49
C SER A 193 7.76 4.90 4.23
N GLN A 194 7.45 5.61 3.13
CA GLN A 194 7.05 4.98 1.88
C GLN A 194 8.16 4.11 1.28
N LEU A 195 9.42 4.58 1.35
CA LEU A 195 10.57 3.82 0.89
C LEU A 195 10.79 2.54 1.71
N LEU A 196 10.67 2.61 3.03
CA LEU A 196 10.82 1.45 3.92
C LEU A 196 9.74 0.41 3.67
N SER A 197 8.48 0.84 3.53
CA SER A 197 7.34 -0.06 3.28
C SER A 197 7.44 -0.73 1.92
N ALA A 198 7.84 0.02 0.88
CA ALA A 198 8.11 -0.53 -0.44
C ALA A 198 9.28 -1.54 -0.42
N ALA A 199 10.39 -1.17 0.22
CA ALA A 199 11.55 -2.07 0.36
C ALA A 199 11.19 -3.35 1.12
N TRP A 200 10.36 -3.24 2.16
CA TRP A 200 9.90 -4.40 2.91
C TRP A 200 9.04 -5.34 2.06
N PHE A 201 8.10 -4.81 1.26
CA PHE A 201 7.30 -5.61 0.33
C PHE A 201 8.18 -6.34 -0.68
N VAL A 202 9.13 -5.63 -1.29
CA VAL A 202 10.06 -6.20 -2.27
C VAL A 202 10.89 -7.32 -1.63
N LEU A 203 11.52 -7.07 -0.49
CA LEU A 203 12.34 -8.08 0.17
C LEU A 203 11.51 -9.29 0.61
N LEU A 204 10.33 -9.08 1.19
CA LEU A 204 9.47 -10.17 1.63
C LEU A 204 8.99 -11.01 0.42
N GLY A 205 8.68 -10.36 -0.70
CA GLY A 205 8.35 -11.04 -1.95
C GLY A 205 9.51 -11.87 -2.50
N VAL A 206 10.74 -11.35 -2.47
CA VAL A 206 11.95 -12.11 -2.84
C VAL A 206 12.15 -13.32 -1.92
N GLN A 207 11.91 -13.19 -0.62
CA GLN A 207 12.01 -14.31 0.32
C GLN A 207 10.96 -15.39 0.06
N LEU A 208 9.74 -15.00 -0.33
CA LEU A 208 8.71 -15.95 -0.76
C LEU A 208 9.15 -16.74 -2.00
N LEU A 209 9.79 -16.07 -2.97
CA LEU A 209 10.33 -16.72 -4.16
C LEU A 209 11.46 -17.71 -3.82
N GLY A 210 12.43 -17.29 -3.00
CA GLY A 210 13.53 -18.16 -2.57
C GLY A 210 13.04 -19.40 -1.83
N LYS A 211 12.02 -19.28 -0.99
CA LYS A 211 11.43 -20.42 -0.28
C LYS A 211 10.83 -21.47 -1.23
N THR A 212 10.20 -21.04 -2.31
CA THR A 212 9.63 -21.99 -3.29
C THR A 212 10.67 -22.74 -4.11
N GLN A 213 11.90 -22.23 -4.23
CA GLN A 213 12.99 -22.93 -4.91
C GLN A 213 13.63 -24.02 -4.04
N LEU A 214 13.52 -23.90 -2.70
CA LEU A 214 14.03 -24.89 -1.75
C LEU A 214 13.07 -26.07 -1.52
N ASP A 215 11.78 -25.88 -1.83
CA ASP A 215 10.73 -26.88 -1.69
C ASP A 215 10.47 -27.69 -2.99
N ASP A 216 11.10 -27.31 -4.12
CA ASP A 216 11.05 -27.98 -5.44
C ASP A 216 12.25 -28.92 -5.63
#